data_AF-A0A6I3WUE7-F1
#
_entry.id   AF-A0A6I3WUE7-F1
#
_cell.length_a   1.000
_cell.length_b   1.000
_cell.length_c   1.000
_cell.angle_alpha   90.00
_cell.angle_beta   90.00
_cell.angle_gamma   90.00
#
_symmetry.space_group_name_H-M   'P 1'
#
loop_
_entity.id
_entity.type
_entity.pdbx_description
1 polymer ?
#
loop_
_entity_poly.entity_id
_entity_poly.type
_entity_poly.pdbx_seq_one_letter_code
_entity_poly.pdbx_strand_id
1 'polypeptide(L)'
;MTEVDADSAFEGALRPSSLEEFIGQEKVRKQLSVMLSAATIESRTPDHVLLAGPPGLGKTTLAMIVAHESGSPLRMSSGPTITHTGDLAAVLSSLTEGETLFIDEIHRLPRGVEEMLYIAMEDFRIDIMVGKGPGATTVPLHIAPFTLVGATTRSGLLPAPLRDRFGYTAHLEYYEVGEIEFVIRRSARLLGIELDPHAVSELARRSRGTPRIANRLLRRVRDYLVVHDSAGSRDAVNAALKVFDIDDHGLDRLDRVVLTTLIESFRGGPAGITTLASAVGEERDTLESVVEPYLVRVGLIARTPRGRVATPAAWALLGKEQPSGL
;
A
#
# COMPACT_ATOMS: atom_id res chain seq x y z
N MET A 1 8.40 18.20 15.77
CA MET A 1 8.27 17.28 14.62
C MET A 1 8.02 15.92 15.21
N THR A 2 6.84 15.33 14.97
CA THR A 2 6.51 14.03 15.58
C THR A 2 7.36 12.92 14.95
N GLU A 3 7.52 11.80 15.63
CA GLU A 3 8.24 10.62 15.11
C GLU A 3 7.66 10.14 13.76
N VAL A 4 6.34 10.33 13.57
CA VAL A 4 5.57 10.07 12.34
C VAL A 4 5.98 11.01 11.18
N ASP A 5 6.22 12.29 11.46
CA ASP A 5 6.68 13.27 10.45
C ASP A 5 8.09 12.96 9.97
N ALA A 6 8.97 12.51 10.89
CA ALA A 6 10.34 12.13 10.57
C ALA A 6 10.42 10.79 9.80
N ASP A 7 9.51 9.85 10.08
CA ASP A 7 9.37 8.61 9.30
C ASP A 7 8.89 8.88 7.88
N SER A 8 7.91 9.77 7.71
CA SER A 8 7.37 10.15 6.39
C SER A 8 8.40 10.85 5.50
N ALA A 9 9.14 11.83 6.05
CA ALA A 9 10.17 12.55 5.30
C ALA A 9 11.33 11.64 4.85
N PHE A 10 11.72 10.69 5.70
CA PHE A 10 12.77 9.74 5.41
C PHE A 10 12.34 8.71 4.36
N GLU A 11 11.12 8.18 4.47
CA GLU A 11 10.56 7.30 3.45
C GLU A 11 10.46 8.02 2.10
N GLY A 12 10.14 9.33 2.12
CA GLY A 12 10.15 10.20 0.93
C GLY A 12 11.48 10.20 0.20
N ALA A 13 12.61 10.34 0.91
CA ALA A 13 13.95 10.38 0.31
C ALA A 13 14.39 9.06 -0.35
N LEU A 14 13.80 7.93 0.07
CA LEU A 14 14.09 6.61 -0.49
C LEU A 14 13.20 6.25 -1.68
N ARG A 15 12.14 7.00 -1.95
CA ARG A 15 11.22 6.69 -3.04
C ARG A 15 11.90 6.92 -4.40
N PRO A 16 11.71 6.03 -5.39
CA PRO A 16 12.11 6.29 -6.76
C PRO A 16 11.31 7.47 -7.34
N SER A 17 11.98 8.28 -8.17
CA SER A 17 11.40 9.46 -8.84
C SER A 17 10.85 9.18 -10.23
N SER A 18 11.30 8.12 -10.90
CA SER A 18 10.93 7.78 -12.29
C SER A 18 10.54 6.31 -12.44
N LEU A 19 9.92 5.97 -13.58
CA LEU A 19 9.63 4.58 -13.95
C LEU A 19 10.91 3.76 -14.12
N GLU A 20 12.03 4.38 -14.47
CA GLU A 20 13.32 3.70 -14.61
C GLU A 20 13.88 3.26 -13.26
N GLU A 21 13.78 4.12 -12.25
CA GLU A 21 14.22 3.86 -10.88
C GLU A 21 13.28 2.95 -10.09
N PHE A 22 12.03 2.79 -10.54
CA PHE A 22 11.06 1.92 -9.90
C PHE A 22 11.47 0.45 -10.07
N ILE A 23 11.90 -0.19 -9.01
CA ILE A 23 12.36 -1.59 -9.04
C ILE A 23 11.14 -2.53 -9.09
N GLY A 24 11.28 -3.65 -9.79
CA GLY A 24 10.24 -4.67 -9.92
C GLY A 24 9.01 -4.21 -10.72
N GLN A 25 7.91 -4.95 -10.61
CA GLN A 25 6.63 -4.65 -11.29
C GLN A 25 6.80 -4.41 -12.81
N GLU A 26 7.65 -5.20 -13.49
CA GLU A 26 8.06 -4.91 -14.88
C GLU A 26 6.89 -4.72 -15.84
N LYS A 27 5.86 -5.55 -15.71
CA LYS A 27 4.66 -5.46 -16.55
C LYS A 27 3.95 -4.13 -16.38
N VAL A 28 3.74 -3.70 -15.12
CA VAL A 28 3.10 -2.41 -14.80
C VAL A 28 3.94 -1.25 -15.32
N ARG A 29 5.26 -1.29 -15.11
CA ARG A 29 6.18 -0.26 -15.60
C ARG A 29 6.14 -0.10 -17.12
N LYS A 30 6.21 -1.21 -17.86
CA LYS A 30 6.16 -1.20 -19.34
C LYS A 30 4.83 -0.66 -19.85
N GLN A 31 3.72 -1.07 -19.23
CA GLN A 31 2.38 -0.60 -19.61
C GLN A 31 2.17 0.89 -19.32
N LEU A 32 2.57 1.36 -18.13
CA LEU A 32 2.54 2.79 -17.79
C LEU A 32 3.43 3.59 -18.74
N SER A 33 4.65 3.12 -19.03
CA SER A 33 5.56 3.81 -19.94
C SER A 33 4.94 4.02 -21.33
N VAL A 34 4.28 3.00 -21.90
CA VAL A 34 3.60 3.13 -23.20
C VAL A 34 2.44 4.13 -23.12
N MET A 35 1.60 4.02 -22.10
CA MET A 35 0.43 4.89 -21.92
C MET A 35 0.82 6.36 -21.76
N LEU A 36 1.77 6.65 -20.87
CA LEU A 36 2.23 8.02 -20.59
C LEU A 36 2.93 8.60 -21.81
N SER A 37 3.81 7.83 -22.47
CA SER A 37 4.50 8.28 -23.68
C SER A 37 3.53 8.61 -24.82
N ALA A 38 2.48 7.81 -25.01
CA ALA A 38 1.46 8.07 -26.02
C ALA A 38 0.74 9.39 -25.75
N ALA A 39 0.32 9.63 -24.49
CA ALA A 39 -0.33 10.87 -24.10
C ALA A 39 0.58 12.09 -24.32
N THR A 40 1.87 11.98 -23.98
CA THR A 40 2.87 13.02 -24.22
C THR A 40 3.05 13.32 -25.71
N ILE A 41 3.18 12.30 -26.57
CA ILE A 41 3.35 12.47 -28.02
C ILE A 41 2.12 13.16 -28.63
N GLU A 42 0.92 12.81 -28.16
CA GLU A 42 -0.35 13.37 -28.62
C GLU A 42 -0.70 14.72 -27.99
N SER A 43 0.14 15.25 -27.10
CA SER A 43 -0.13 16.49 -26.33
C SER A 43 -1.49 16.47 -25.63
N ARG A 44 -1.85 15.33 -25.04
CA ARG A 44 -3.12 15.14 -24.31
C ARG A 44 -2.90 14.72 -22.87
N THR A 45 -3.94 14.87 -22.06
CA THR A 45 -3.96 14.35 -20.68
C THR A 45 -3.95 12.81 -20.71
N PRO A 46 -3.11 12.13 -19.90
CA PRO A 46 -3.15 10.68 -19.77
C PRO A 46 -4.48 10.17 -19.23
N ASP A 47 -4.87 8.98 -19.65
CA ASP A 47 -6.08 8.33 -19.16
C ASP A 47 -6.00 8.12 -17.63
N HIS A 48 -7.15 7.91 -16.99
CA HIS A 48 -7.17 7.63 -15.55
C HIS A 48 -6.55 6.26 -15.22
N VAL A 49 -5.83 6.19 -14.10
CA VAL A 49 -5.10 4.99 -13.65
C VAL A 49 -5.65 4.48 -12.32
N LEU A 50 -5.97 3.19 -12.26
CA LEU A 50 -6.30 2.49 -11.01
C LEU A 50 -5.13 1.60 -10.59
N LEU A 51 -4.57 1.86 -9.41
CA LEU A 51 -3.51 1.07 -8.77
C LEU A 51 -4.14 0.16 -7.71
N ALA A 52 -4.23 -1.13 -8.01
CA ALA A 52 -4.79 -2.14 -7.11
C ALA A 52 -3.68 -3.05 -6.56
N GLY A 53 -3.65 -3.26 -5.25
CA GLY A 53 -2.77 -4.27 -4.67
C GLY A 53 -2.55 -4.09 -3.17
N PRO A 54 -1.89 -5.06 -2.52
CA PRO A 54 -1.56 -5.01 -1.09
C PRO A 54 -0.90 -3.70 -0.61
N PRO A 55 -1.00 -3.38 0.69
CA PRO A 55 -0.34 -2.21 1.25
C PRO A 55 1.19 -2.32 1.15
N GLY A 56 1.86 -1.18 0.96
CA GLY A 56 3.34 -1.10 0.98
C GLY A 56 4.05 -1.50 -0.32
N LEU A 57 3.33 -1.81 -1.39
CA LEU A 57 3.90 -2.20 -2.70
C LEU A 57 4.33 -1.02 -3.61
N GLY A 58 4.14 0.22 -3.15
CA GLY A 58 4.54 1.42 -3.91
C GLY A 58 3.45 2.08 -4.73
N LYS A 59 2.15 1.87 -4.41
CA LYS A 59 1.03 2.54 -5.11
C LYS A 59 1.16 4.08 -5.10
N THR A 60 1.35 4.67 -3.92
CA THR A 60 1.55 6.12 -3.78
C THR A 60 2.79 6.60 -4.54
N THR A 61 3.87 5.82 -4.53
CA THR A 61 5.09 6.10 -5.30
C THR A 61 4.82 6.08 -6.80
N LEU A 62 4.08 5.09 -7.32
CA LEU A 62 3.71 5.05 -8.73
C LEU A 62 2.83 6.24 -9.12
N ALA A 63 1.92 6.70 -8.25
CA ALA A 63 1.15 7.91 -8.52
C ALA A 63 2.03 9.16 -8.62
N MET A 64 3.05 9.29 -7.78
CA MET A 64 4.05 10.35 -7.88
C MET A 64 4.85 10.27 -9.18
N ILE A 65 5.23 9.05 -9.57
CA ILE A 65 5.94 8.81 -10.83
C ILE A 65 5.03 9.15 -12.03
N VAL A 66 3.76 8.78 -12.02
CA VAL A 66 2.80 9.13 -13.09
C VAL A 66 2.75 10.65 -13.28
N ALA A 67 2.65 11.42 -12.20
CA ALA A 67 2.66 12.88 -12.27
C ALA A 67 4.01 13.41 -12.82
N HIS A 68 5.13 12.87 -12.33
CA HIS A 68 6.47 13.25 -12.77
C HIS A 68 6.70 12.99 -14.27
N GLU A 69 6.40 11.79 -14.76
CA GLU A 69 6.55 11.41 -16.17
C GLU A 69 5.59 12.18 -17.09
N SER A 70 4.42 12.56 -16.57
CA SER A 70 3.46 13.41 -17.30
C SER A 70 3.82 14.90 -17.28
N GLY A 71 4.85 15.29 -16.52
CA GLY A 71 5.22 16.69 -16.34
C GLY A 71 4.15 17.54 -15.65
N SER A 72 3.24 16.93 -14.88
CA SER A 72 2.11 17.61 -14.26
C SER A 72 2.21 17.68 -12.74
N PRO A 73 1.60 18.70 -12.10
CA PRO A 73 1.54 18.77 -10.64
C PRO A 73 0.76 17.58 -10.07
N LEU A 74 1.14 17.16 -8.86
CA LEU A 74 0.45 16.12 -8.11
C LEU A 74 -0.36 16.74 -6.97
N ARG A 75 -1.65 16.42 -6.93
CA ARG A 75 -2.53 16.68 -5.79
C ARG A 75 -2.88 15.38 -5.09
N MET A 76 -2.60 15.30 -3.80
CA MET A 76 -2.87 14.11 -3.00
C MET A 76 -4.13 14.28 -2.15
N SER A 77 -4.96 13.24 -2.10
CA SER A 77 -6.11 13.10 -1.22
C SER A 77 -6.30 11.62 -0.84
N SER A 78 -7.29 11.33 0.00
CA SER A 78 -7.70 9.97 0.33
C SER A 78 -9.21 9.86 0.39
N GLY A 79 -9.74 8.67 0.08
CA GLY A 79 -11.16 8.36 0.17
C GLY A 79 -11.76 8.78 1.53
N PRO A 80 -11.15 8.40 2.67
CA PRO A 80 -11.63 8.81 3.99
C PRO A 80 -11.64 10.32 4.25
N THR A 81 -10.78 11.09 3.58
CA THR A 81 -10.74 12.55 3.73
C THR A 81 -11.89 13.24 2.98
N ILE A 82 -12.43 12.60 1.94
CA ILE A 82 -13.51 13.15 1.11
C ILE A 82 -14.84 12.63 1.63
N THR A 83 -15.50 13.43 2.46
CA THR A 83 -16.67 12.99 3.24
C THR A 83 -18.00 13.32 2.57
N HIS A 84 -18.05 14.38 1.77
CA HIS A 84 -19.26 14.82 1.07
C HIS A 84 -18.93 15.33 -0.34
N THR A 85 -19.95 15.46 -1.19
CA THR A 85 -19.79 15.91 -2.59
C THR A 85 -19.15 17.29 -2.71
N GLY A 86 -19.38 18.18 -1.74
CA GLY A 86 -18.74 19.50 -1.68
C GLY A 86 -17.22 19.44 -1.56
N ASP A 87 -16.69 18.45 -0.82
CA ASP A 87 -15.23 18.28 -0.63
C ASP A 87 -14.58 17.94 -1.98
N LEU A 88 -15.17 16.99 -2.72
CA LEU A 88 -14.68 16.61 -4.04
C LEU A 88 -14.86 17.74 -5.05
N ALA A 89 -16.00 18.44 -5.03
CA ALA A 89 -16.25 19.57 -5.92
C ALA A 89 -15.20 20.69 -5.73
N ALA A 90 -14.80 20.99 -4.49
CA ALA A 90 -13.75 21.96 -4.19
C ALA A 90 -12.38 21.51 -4.74
N VAL A 91 -12.05 20.22 -4.61
CA VAL A 91 -10.81 19.66 -5.16
C VAL A 91 -10.81 19.74 -6.69
N LEU A 92 -11.86 19.24 -7.34
CA LEU A 92 -11.96 19.16 -8.81
C LEU A 92 -12.01 20.55 -9.47
N SER A 93 -12.76 21.49 -8.90
CA SER A 93 -12.89 22.86 -9.43
C SER A 93 -11.61 23.68 -9.35
N SER A 94 -10.64 23.26 -8.53
CA SER A 94 -9.36 23.94 -8.39
C SER A 94 -8.20 23.21 -9.06
N LEU A 95 -8.48 22.15 -9.83
CA LEU A 95 -7.47 21.49 -10.66
C LEU A 95 -7.10 22.35 -11.87
N THR A 96 -5.84 22.26 -12.24
CA THR A 96 -5.28 22.82 -13.47
C THR A 96 -5.23 21.76 -14.57
N GLU A 97 -5.16 22.18 -15.83
CA GLU A 97 -5.14 21.27 -16.98
C GLU A 97 -3.94 20.32 -16.93
N GLY A 98 -4.20 19.03 -17.07
CA GLY A 98 -3.21 17.96 -16.98
C GLY A 98 -2.80 17.57 -15.55
N GLU A 99 -3.29 18.25 -14.50
CA GLU A 99 -2.94 17.97 -13.10
C GLU A 99 -3.31 16.53 -12.72
N THR A 100 -2.42 15.87 -11.97
CA THR A 100 -2.66 14.52 -11.48
C THR A 100 -3.35 14.59 -10.12
N LEU A 101 -4.58 14.07 -10.02
CA LEU A 101 -5.28 13.90 -8.75
C LEU A 101 -5.10 12.46 -8.24
N PHE A 102 -4.40 12.30 -7.13
CA PHE A 102 -4.26 11.01 -6.45
C PHE A 102 -5.28 10.86 -5.32
N ILE A 103 -6.03 9.76 -5.33
CA ILE A 103 -6.95 9.38 -4.23
C ILE A 103 -6.54 8.01 -3.70
N ASP A 104 -5.93 7.97 -2.52
CA ASP A 104 -5.66 6.71 -1.83
C ASP A 104 -6.93 6.13 -1.19
N GLU A 105 -7.00 4.81 -1.04
CA GLU A 105 -8.16 4.11 -0.49
C GLU A 105 -9.48 4.56 -1.16
N ILE A 106 -9.47 4.70 -2.49
CA ILE A 106 -10.60 5.23 -3.30
C ILE A 106 -11.90 4.46 -3.08
N HIS A 107 -11.82 3.19 -2.69
CA HIS A 107 -12.98 2.34 -2.36
C HIS A 107 -13.71 2.75 -1.06
N ARG A 108 -13.19 3.73 -0.33
CA ARG A 108 -13.81 4.28 0.88
C ARG A 108 -14.57 5.57 0.62
N LEU A 109 -14.68 6.00 -0.64
CA LEU A 109 -15.49 7.16 -1.00
C LEU A 109 -16.97 6.88 -0.70
N PRO A 110 -17.71 7.86 -0.14
CA PRO A 110 -19.15 7.75 -0.02
C PRO A 110 -19.81 7.66 -1.40
N ARG A 111 -20.90 6.90 -1.51
CA ARG A 111 -21.60 6.67 -2.79
C ARG A 111 -21.90 7.95 -3.58
N GLY A 112 -22.41 9.01 -2.93
CA GLY A 112 -22.70 10.27 -3.62
C GLY A 112 -21.45 10.97 -4.17
N VAL A 113 -20.29 10.75 -3.53
CA VAL A 113 -19.00 11.26 -4.00
C VAL A 113 -18.49 10.42 -5.18
N GLU A 114 -18.64 9.10 -5.12
CA GLU A 114 -18.31 8.19 -6.23
C GLU A 114 -19.11 8.54 -7.49
N GLU A 115 -20.41 8.83 -7.32
CA GLU A 115 -21.31 9.22 -8.42
C GLU A 115 -20.86 10.50 -9.12
N MET A 116 -20.47 11.51 -8.35
CA MET A 116 -19.89 12.74 -8.89
C MET A 116 -18.53 12.48 -9.58
N LEU A 117 -17.69 11.61 -8.99
CA LEU A 117 -16.35 11.35 -9.49
C LEU A 117 -16.36 10.71 -10.88
N TYR A 118 -17.19 9.70 -11.13
CA TYR A 118 -17.19 9.07 -12.45
C TYR A 118 -17.77 9.99 -13.54
N ILE A 119 -18.69 10.92 -13.21
CA ILE A 119 -19.17 11.96 -14.14
C ILE A 119 -18.03 12.92 -14.46
N ALA A 120 -17.28 13.34 -13.43
CA ALA A 120 -16.12 14.21 -13.61
C ALA A 120 -15.02 13.57 -14.48
N MET A 121 -14.82 12.25 -14.36
CA MET A 121 -13.86 11.48 -15.17
C MET A 121 -14.29 11.36 -16.64
N GLU A 122 -15.59 11.28 -16.92
CA GLU A 122 -16.10 11.07 -18.27
C GLU A 122 -16.23 12.37 -19.05
N ASP A 123 -16.83 13.39 -18.43
CA ASP A 123 -17.26 14.61 -19.12
C ASP A 123 -16.44 15.86 -18.74
N PHE A 124 -15.49 15.74 -17.81
CA PHE A 124 -14.79 16.88 -17.20
C PHE A 124 -15.77 17.97 -16.74
N ARG A 125 -16.83 17.52 -16.07
CA ARG A 125 -17.90 18.37 -15.55
C ARG A 125 -18.39 17.85 -14.21
N ILE A 126 -18.78 18.77 -13.35
CA ILE A 126 -19.53 18.48 -12.12
C ILE A 126 -20.78 19.34 -12.04
N ASP A 127 -21.79 18.85 -11.32
CA ASP A 127 -23.03 19.59 -11.07
C ASP A 127 -23.00 20.12 -9.64
N ILE A 128 -23.08 21.45 -9.48
CA ILE A 128 -23.02 22.12 -8.17
C ILE A 128 -24.39 22.69 -7.83
N MET A 129 -24.82 22.46 -6.59
CA MET A 129 -26.06 23.04 -6.06
C MET A 129 -25.81 24.49 -5.61
N VAL A 130 -26.54 25.43 -6.22
CA VAL A 130 -26.50 26.85 -5.89
C VAL A 130 -27.81 27.25 -5.19
N GLY A 131 -27.69 27.86 -4.02
CA GLY A 131 -28.83 28.26 -3.19
C GLY A 131 -29.16 27.26 -2.06
N LYS A 132 -30.23 27.53 -1.31
CA LYS A 132 -30.72 26.68 -0.22
C LYS A 132 -32.24 26.52 -0.31
N GLY A 133 -32.76 25.34 0.05
CA GLY A 133 -34.20 25.07 0.14
C GLY A 133 -34.89 24.92 -1.23
N PRO A 134 -36.19 25.19 -1.33
CA PRO A 134 -36.99 24.98 -2.56
C PRO A 134 -36.53 25.77 -3.79
N GLY A 135 -35.69 26.80 -3.61
CA GLY A 135 -35.11 27.59 -4.69
C GLY A 135 -33.69 27.16 -5.09
N ALA A 136 -33.18 26.06 -4.55
CA ALA A 136 -31.88 25.54 -4.94
C ALA A 136 -31.94 25.03 -6.39
N THR A 137 -30.93 25.39 -7.18
CA THR A 137 -30.80 24.98 -8.59
C THR A 137 -29.46 24.30 -8.81
N THR A 138 -29.43 23.34 -9.72
CA THR A 138 -28.21 22.64 -10.11
C THR A 138 -27.60 23.35 -11.31
N VAL A 139 -26.35 23.79 -11.17
CA VAL A 139 -25.61 24.46 -12.23
C VAL A 139 -24.42 23.59 -12.64
N PRO A 140 -24.26 23.28 -13.94
CA PRO A 140 -23.10 22.56 -14.43
C PRO A 140 -21.85 23.44 -14.39
N LEU A 141 -20.75 22.89 -13.88
CA LEU A 141 -19.42 23.51 -13.88
C LEU A 141 -18.47 22.61 -14.68
N HIS A 142 -17.87 23.18 -15.73
CA HIS A 142 -16.75 22.54 -16.42
C HIS A 142 -15.50 22.61 -15.56
N ILE A 143 -14.76 21.50 -15.49
CA ILE A 143 -13.48 21.39 -14.79
C ILE A 143 -12.35 21.17 -15.81
N ALA A 144 -11.12 21.44 -15.40
CA ALA A 144 -9.96 21.19 -16.25
C ALA A 144 -9.80 19.68 -16.51
N PRO A 145 -9.39 19.27 -17.73
CA PRO A 145 -8.95 17.90 -17.98
C PRO A 145 -7.83 17.52 -16.99
N PHE A 146 -7.94 16.36 -16.37
CA PHE A 146 -7.02 15.92 -15.31
C PHE A 146 -6.81 14.41 -15.38
N THR A 147 -5.75 13.90 -14.76
CA THR A 147 -5.53 12.46 -14.62
C THR A 147 -5.84 12.03 -13.19
N LEU A 148 -6.91 11.27 -13.00
CA LEU A 148 -7.17 10.57 -11.73
C LEU A 148 -6.23 9.36 -11.60
N VAL A 149 -5.51 9.27 -10.48
CA VAL A 149 -4.83 8.05 -10.03
C VAL A 149 -5.50 7.56 -8.75
N GLY A 150 -6.31 6.51 -8.86
CA GLY A 150 -6.94 5.86 -7.71
C GLY A 150 -6.07 4.75 -7.15
N ALA A 151 -5.93 4.63 -5.82
CA ALA A 151 -5.28 3.49 -5.19
C ALA A 151 -6.24 2.71 -4.29
N THR A 152 -6.13 1.39 -4.31
CA THR A 152 -6.97 0.51 -3.48
C THR A 152 -6.25 -0.78 -3.10
N THR A 153 -6.49 -1.23 -1.87
CA THR A 153 -6.16 -2.57 -1.40
C THR A 153 -7.28 -3.59 -1.69
N ARG A 154 -8.46 -3.12 -2.11
CA ARG A 154 -9.69 -3.91 -2.28
C ARG A 154 -10.39 -3.55 -3.59
N SER A 155 -9.78 -3.89 -4.72
CA SER A 155 -10.35 -3.56 -6.05
C SER A 155 -11.76 -4.12 -6.28
N GLY A 156 -12.10 -5.25 -5.66
CA GLY A 156 -13.44 -5.85 -5.73
C GLY A 156 -14.54 -5.05 -5.03
N LEU A 157 -14.20 -4.00 -4.26
CA LEU A 157 -15.17 -3.10 -3.64
C LEU A 157 -15.52 -1.88 -4.50
N LEU A 158 -14.77 -1.60 -5.57
CA LEU A 158 -15.11 -0.48 -6.44
C LEU A 158 -16.35 -0.82 -7.28
N PRO A 159 -17.35 0.07 -7.32
CA PRO A 159 -18.48 -0.08 -8.24
C PRO A 159 -18.01 -0.18 -9.69
N ALA A 160 -18.67 -1.03 -10.49
CA ALA A 160 -18.35 -1.16 -11.92
C ALA A 160 -18.37 0.18 -12.67
N PRO A 161 -19.34 1.09 -12.46
CA PRO A 161 -19.36 2.39 -13.13
C PRO A 161 -18.08 3.21 -12.91
N LEU A 162 -17.53 3.22 -11.69
CA LEU A 162 -16.29 3.94 -11.39
C LEU A 162 -15.07 3.19 -11.96
N ARG A 163 -15.03 1.86 -11.80
CA ARG A 163 -13.92 1.02 -12.25
C ARG A 163 -13.73 1.09 -13.77
N ASP A 164 -14.83 1.07 -14.53
CA ASP A 164 -14.81 1.00 -15.98
C ASP A 164 -14.42 2.34 -16.63
N ARG A 165 -14.29 3.42 -15.85
CA ARG A 165 -13.77 4.73 -16.30
C ARG A 165 -12.25 4.87 -16.17
N PHE A 166 -11.57 3.89 -15.57
CA PHE A 166 -10.11 3.85 -15.59
C PHE A 166 -9.62 3.28 -16.91
N GLY A 167 -8.90 4.10 -17.69
CA GLY A 167 -8.28 3.67 -18.96
C GLY A 167 -7.17 2.63 -18.75
N TYR A 168 -6.56 2.61 -17.56
CA TYR A 168 -5.60 1.59 -17.18
C TYR A 168 -5.78 1.13 -15.73
N THR A 169 -5.80 -0.19 -15.51
CA THR A 169 -5.77 -0.81 -14.17
C THR A 169 -4.48 -1.59 -13.99
N ALA A 170 -3.63 -1.13 -13.06
CA ALA A 170 -2.43 -1.83 -12.64
C ALA A 170 -2.72 -2.73 -11.43
N HIS A 171 -2.33 -3.99 -11.53
CA HIS A 171 -2.33 -4.91 -10.40
C HIS A 171 -0.91 -5.08 -9.89
N LEU A 172 -0.65 -4.57 -8.68
CA LEU A 172 0.65 -4.71 -8.01
C LEU A 172 0.68 -6.02 -7.23
N GLU A 173 1.71 -6.79 -7.49
CA GLU A 173 1.96 -8.07 -6.84
C GLU A 173 3.08 -7.95 -5.79
N TYR A 174 3.20 -8.95 -4.92
CA TYR A 174 4.34 -8.98 -4.02
C TYR A 174 5.64 -9.16 -4.80
N TYR A 175 6.69 -8.55 -4.28
CA TYR A 175 7.99 -8.57 -4.93
C TYR A 175 8.70 -9.88 -4.62
N GLU A 176 9.40 -10.38 -5.61
CA GLU A 176 10.32 -11.50 -5.44
C GLU A 176 11.50 -11.08 -4.56
N VAL A 177 12.11 -12.07 -3.89
CA VAL A 177 13.23 -11.80 -2.97
C VAL A 177 14.34 -11.02 -3.68
N GLY A 178 14.69 -11.41 -4.91
CA GLY A 178 15.70 -10.70 -5.72
C GLY A 178 15.34 -9.24 -6.01
N GLU A 179 14.07 -8.94 -6.27
CA GLU A 179 13.62 -7.56 -6.46
C GLU A 179 13.75 -6.74 -5.18
N ILE A 180 13.43 -7.33 -4.02
CA ILE A 180 13.63 -6.68 -2.72
C ILE A 180 15.13 -6.46 -2.41
N GLU A 181 16.01 -7.40 -2.79
CA GLU A 181 17.46 -7.19 -2.63
C GLU A 181 17.92 -5.94 -3.40
N PHE A 182 17.41 -5.69 -4.60
CA PHE A 182 17.70 -4.47 -5.35
C PHE A 182 17.18 -3.22 -4.62
N VAL A 183 15.97 -3.27 -4.06
CA VAL A 183 15.40 -2.17 -3.26
C VAL A 183 16.32 -1.86 -2.07
N ILE A 184 16.71 -2.88 -1.31
CA ILE A 184 17.58 -2.73 -0.13
C ILE A 184 18.94 -2.15 -0.53
N ARG A 185 19.57 -2.64 -1.59
CA ARG A 185 20.87 -2.12 -2.05
C ARG A 185 20.79 -0.65 -2.45
N ARG A 186 19.75 -0.26 -3.19
CA ARG A 186 19.53 1.15 -3.56
C ARG A 186 19.36 2.01 -2.31
N SER A 187 18.47 1.60 -1.41
CA SER A 187 18.21 2.33 -0.17
C SER A 187 19.45 2.40 0.72
N ALA A 188 20.22 1.31 0.86
CA ALA A 188 21.44 1.29 1.68
C ALA A 188 22.48 2.31 1.18
N ARG A 189 22.64 2.42 -0.16
CA ARG A 189 23.51 3.46 -0.76
C ARG A 189 23.04 4.87 -0.44
N LEU A 190 21.74 5.15 -0.55
CA LEU A 190 21.17 6.46 -0.21
C LEU A 190 21.34 6.80 1.28
N LEU A 191 21.45 5.78 2.14
CA LEU A 191 21.67 5.92 3.57
C LEU A 191 23.15 5.90 3.99
N GLY A 192 24.07 5.70 3.04
CA GLY A 192 25.51 5.58 3.33
C GLY A 192 25.88 4.36 4.16
N ILE A 193 25.14 3.25 4.01
CA ILE A 193 25.39 1.99 4.74
C ILE A 193 25.92 0.95 3.77
N GLU A 194 27.02 0.31 4.13
CA GLU A 194 27.53 -0.86 3.43
C GLU A 194 26.98 -2.14 4.08
N LEU A 195 26.35 -2.99 3.26
CA LEU A 195 25.85 -4.29 3.67
C LEU A 195 26.51 -5.37 2.82
N ASP A 196 26.91 -6.46 3.45
CA ASP A 196 27.36 -7.63 2.70
C ASP A 196 26.18 -8.26 1.89
N PRO A 197 26.45 -9.04 0.83
CA PRO A 197 25.39 -9.65 0.02
C PRO A 197 24.46 -10.59 0.81
N HIS A 198 24.96 -11.27 1.84
CA HIS A 198 24.17 -12.18 2.66
C HIS A 198 23.23 -11.44 3.63
N ALA A 199 23.65 -10.31 4.18
CA ALA A 199 22.89 -9.38 4.99
C ALA A 199 21.72 -8.77 4.20
N VAL A 200 21.98 -8.34 2.95
CA VAL A 200 20.93 -7.90 2.02
C VAL A 200 19.90 -9.00 1.82
N SER A 201 20.36 -10.24 1.60
CA SER A 201 19.47 -11.38 1.38
C SER A 201 18.65 -11.76 2.63
N GLU A 202 19.22 -11.66 3.83
CA GLU A 202 18.49 -11.85 5.10
C GLU A 202 17.37 -10.80 5.27
N LEU A 203 17.68 -9.52 5.02
CA LEU A 203 16.67 -8.46 5.06
C LEU A 203 15.57 -8.73 4.03
N ALA A 204 15.95 -9.09 2.80
CA ALA A 204 14.99 -9.32 1.71
C ALA A 204 13.99 -10.44 2.03
N ARG A 205 14.48 -11.59 2.50
CA ARG A 205 13.63 -12.72 2.90
C ARG A 205 12.62 -12.36 3.99
N ARG A 206 13.03 -11.53 4.95
CA ARG A 206 12.19 -11.12 6.09
C ARG A 206 11.34 -9.88 5.82
N SER A 207 11.45 -9.30 4.62
CA SER A 207 10.69 -8.11 4.21
C SER A 207 9.30 -8.40 3.65
N ARG A 208 8.89 -9.68 3.64
CA ARG A 208 7.56 -10.10 3.21
C ARG A 208 7.22 -9.70 1.77
N GLY A 209 8.21 -9.55 0.89
CA GLY A 209 7.98 -9.14 -0.51
C GLY A 209 7.41 -7.72 -0.62
N THR A 210 7.66 -6.85 0.37
CA THR A 210 7.09 -5.51 0.45
C THR A 210 8.20 -4.46 0.61
N PRO A 211 8.41 -3.55 -0.36
CA PRO A 211 9.42 -2.49 -0.29
C PRO A 211 9.33 -1.63 0.97
N ARG A 212 8.12 -1.28 1.42
CA ARG A 212 7.91 -0.54 2.67
C ARG A 212 8.52 -1.24 3.88
N ILE A 213 8.32 -2.56 3.99
CA ILE A 213 8.86 -3.34 5.11
C ILE A 213 10.37 -3.45 4.97
N ALA A 214 10.89 -3.66 3.75
CA ALA A 214 12.33 -3.71 3.51
C ALA A 214 13.05 -2.44 3.94
N ASN A 215 12.56 -1.26 3.54
CA ASN A 215 13.15 0.02 3.93
C ASN A 215 13.02 0.26 5.45
N ARG A 216 11.90 -0.13 6.07
CA ARG A 216 11.72 -0.04 7.53
C ARG A 216 12.72 -0.93 8.28
N LEU A 217 12.92 -2.16 7.83
CA LEU A 217 13.90 -3.09 8.43
C LEU A 217 15.33 -2.58 8.22
N LEU A 218 15.67 -2.11 7.03
CA LEU A 218 16.97 -1.53 6.73
C LEU A 218 17.28 -0.33 7.65
N ARG A 219 16.30 0.54 7.90
CA ARG A 219 16.46 1.67 8.84
C ARG A 219 16.76 1.17 10.26
N ARG A 220 16.02 0.18 10.75
CA ARG A 220 16.25 -0.42 12.07
C ARG A 220 17.63 -1.07 12.17
N VAL A 221 18.05 -1.77 11.12
CA VAL A 221 19.39 -2.34 11.02
C VAL A 221 20.45 -1.24 11.07
N ARG A 222 20.28 -0.15 10.31
CA ARG A 222 21.19 1.00 10.37
C ARG A 222 21.36 1.50 11.80
N ASP A 223 20.25 1.76 12.47
CA ASP A 223 20.26 2.34 13.81
C ASP A 223 20.98 1.39 14.79
N TYR A 224 20.79 0.09 14.64
CA TYR A 224 21.56 -0.92 15.38
C TYR A 224 23.06 -0.87 15.08
N LEU A 225 23.46 -0.86 13.80
CA LEU A 225 24.87 -0.84 13.38
C LEU A 225 25.60 0.41 13.89
N VAL A 226 24.93 1.57 13.86
CA VAL A 226 25.46 2.84 14.37
C VAL A 226 25.70 2.76 15.88
N VAL A 227 24.74 2.23 16.65
CA VAL A 227 24.87 2.12 18.11
C VAL A 227 25.96 1.14 18.52
N HIS A 228 26.17 0.07 17.74
CA HIS A 228 27.12 -1.00 18.07
C HIS A 228 28.45 -0.88 17.32
N ASP A 229 28.69 0.21 16.60
CA ASP A 229 29.87 0.43 15.74
C ASP A 229 30.26 -0.82 14.93
N SER A 230 29.24 -1.43 14.31
CA SER A 230 29.35 -2.75 13.67
C SER A 230 29.27 -2.64 12.15
N ALA A 231 30.06 -3.46 11.46
CA ALA A 231 29.92 -3.63 10.02
C ALA A 231 28.58 -4.27 9.66
N GLY A 232 28.07 -3.99 8.46
CA GLY A 232 26.82 -4.54 7.92
C GLY A 232 26.90 -6.01 7.52
N SER A 233 27.37 -6.87 8.42
CA SER A 233 27.51 -8.30 8.20
C SER A 233 26.19 -9.04 8.40
N ARG A 234 26.07 -10.25 7.85
CA ARG A 234 24.91 -11.13 8.09
C ARG A 234 24.59 -11.30 9.58
N ASP A 235 25.62 -11.50 10.41
CA ASP A 235 25.43 -11.74 11.85
C ASP A 235 24.93 -10.48 12.58
N ALA A 236 25.46 -9.30 12.22
CA ALA A 236 25.00 -8.03 12.79
C ALA A 236 23.54 -7.73 12.38
N VAL A 237 23.17 -8.01 11.12
CA VAL A 237 21.78 -7.91 10.65
C VAL A 237 20.87 -8.87 11.41
N ASN A 238 21.26 -10.13 11.59
CA ASN A 238 20.46 -11.09 12.35
C ASN A 238 20.29 -10.66 13.82
N ALA A 239 21.35 -10.14 14.45
CA ALA A 239 21.29 -9.61 15.80
C ALA A 239 20.33 -8.41 15.88
N ALA A 240 20.42 -7.48 14.93
CA ALA A 240 19.52 -6.33 14.85
C ALA A 240 18.05 -6.76 14.71
N LEU A 241 17.77 -7.66 13.76
CA LEU A 241 16.40 -8.15 13.52
C LEU A 241 15.82 -8.86 14.74
N LYS A 242 16.64 -9.62 15.47
CA LYS A 242 16.23 -10.24 16.73
C LYS A 242 15.87 -9.21 17.81
N VAL A 243 16.63 -8.11 17.93
CA VAL A 243 16.31 -7.01 18.85
C VAL A 243 14.96 -6.38 18.53
N PHE A 244 14.61 -6.28 17.24
CA PHE A 244 13.32 -5.74 16.80
C PHE A 244 12.22 -6.80 16.64
N ASP A 245 12.38 -7.96 17.29
CA ASP A 245 11.40 -9.04 17.31
C ASP A 245 11.00 -9.53 15.91
N ILE A 246 11.94 -9.57 14.96
CA ILE A 246 11.71 -10.15 13.62
C ILE A 246 12.35 -11.54 13.55
N ASP A 247 11.54 -12.58 13.32
CA ASP A 247 12.08 -13.94 13.19
C ASP A 247 12.54 -14.25 11.76
N ASP A 248 12.97 -15.50 11.56
CA ASP A 248 13.51 -16.01 10.30
C ASP A 248 12.44 -16.09 9.20
N HIS A 249 11.16 -16.10 9.56
CA HIS A 249 10.03 -16.05 8.62
C HIS A 249 9.57 -14.60 8.38
N GLY A 250 10.24 -13.62 8.96
CA GLY A 250 9.88 -12.21 8.86
C GLY A 250 8.66 -11.82 9.68
N LEU A 251 8.17 -12.69 10.59
CA LEU A 251 7.07 -12.37 11.48
C LEU A 251 7.54 -11.42 12.58
N ASP A 252 6.70 -10.45 12.88
CA ASP A 252 6.94 -9.52 13.98
C ASP A 252 6.22 -10.01 15.26
N ARG A 253 6.38 -9.22 16.33
CA ARG A 253 5.74 -9.49 17.62
C ARG A 253 4.23 -9.70 17.49
N LEU A 254 3.53 -8.87 16.72
CA LEU A 254 2.07 -8.91 16.62
C LEU A 254 1.62 -10.15 15.82
N ASP A 255 2.31 -10.48 14.73
CA ASP A 255 2.04 -11.71 13.98
C ASP A 255 2.14 -12.95 14.88
N ARG A 256 3.21 -13.04 15.68
CA ARG A 256 3.42 -14.15 16.60
C ARG A 256 2.36 -14.20 17.69
N VAL A 257 1.97 -13.05 18.25
CA VAL A 257 0.90 -12.98 19.26
C VAL A 257 -0.42 -13.46 18.65
N VAL A 258 -0.78 -13.01 17.45
CA VAL A 258 -2.00 -13.45 16.75
C VAL A 258 -2.00 -14.96 16.49
N LEU A 259 -0.90 -15.52 15.98
CA LEU A 259 -0.77 -16.97 15.77
C LEU A 259 -0.85 -17.76 17.08
N THR A 260 -0.14 -17.29 18.10
CA THR A 260 -0.10 -17.94 19.43
C THR A 260 -1.48 -17.95 20.05
N THR A 261 -2.17 -16.81 20.06
CA THR A 261 -3.53 -16.70 20.59
C THR A 261 -4.52 -17.58 19.80
N LEU A 262 -4.41 -17.61 18.47
CA LEU A 262 -5.25 -18.49 17.64
C LEU A 262 -5.05 -19.98 17.99
N ILE A 263 -3.81 -20.40 18.21
CA ILE A 263 -3.46 -21.78 18.52
C ILE A 263 -3.76 -22.15 19.98
N GLU A 264 -3.38 -21.31 20.94
CA GLU A 264 -3.50 -21.60 22.37
C GLU A 264 -4.89 -21.35 22.92
N SER A 265 -5.45 -20.17 22.63
CA SER A 265 -6.73 -19.75 23.21
C SER A 265 -7.92 -20.29 22.42
N PHE A 266 -7.80 -20.35 21.09
CA PHE A 266 -8.87 -20.82 20.21
C PHE A 266 -8.65 -22.24 19.67
N ARG A 267 -7.62 -22.96 20.14
CA ARG A 267 -7.29 -24.34 19.73
C ARG A 267 -7.15 -24.50 18.20
N GLY A 268 -6.60 -23.48 17.55
CA GLY A 268 -6.45 -23.43 16.09
C GLY A 268 -7.66 -22.86 15.34
N GLY A 269 -8.72 -22.44 16.02
CA GLY A 269 -9.91 -21.83 15.42
C GLY A 269 -11.10 -22.79 15.24
N PRO A 270 -12.18 -22.35 14.54
CA PRO A 270 -12.32 -21.06 13.88
C PRO A 270 -12.53 -19.88 14.84
N ALA A 271 -11.83 -18.77 14.64
CA ALA A 271 -11.99 -17.52 15.39
C ALA A 271 -12.44 -16.35 14.50
N GLY A 272 -13.48 -15.63 14.91
CA GLY A 272 -13.88 -14.38 14.23
C GLY A 272 -12.81 -13.29 14.39
N ILE A 273 -12.63 -12.43 13.38
CA ILE A 273 -11.58 -11.39 13.41
C ILE A 273 -11.75 -10.43 14.58
N THR A 274 -12.99 -10.05 14.89
CA THR A 274 -13.31 -9.17 16.02
C THR A 274 -12.95 -9.81 17.35
N THR A 275 -13.22 -11.11 17.50
CA THR A 275 -12.88 -11.87 18.71
C THR A 275 -11.37 -12.03 18.85
N LEU A 276 -10.68 -12.34 17.76
CA LEU A 276 -9.23 -12.47 17.74
C LEU A 276 -8.53 -11.13 18.03
N ALA A 277 -9.00 -10.05 17.42
CA ALA A 277 -8.50 -8.68 17.66
C ALA A 277 -8.63 -8.27 19.14
N SER A 278 -9.81 -8.51 19.72
CA SER A 278 -10.06 -8.26 21.14
C SER A 278 -9.14 -9.10 22.05
N ALA A 279 -8.93 -10.37 21.72
CA ALA A 279 -8.06 -11.26 22.51
C ALA A 279 -6.58 -10.84 22.50
N VAL A 280 -6.12 -10.17 21.43
CA VAL A 280 -4.73 -9.66 21.33
C VAL A 280 -4.61 -8.17 21.69
N GLY A 281 -5.71 -7.50 22.03
CA GLY A 281 -5.73 -6.09 22.41
C GLY A 281 -5.52 -5.11 21.25
N GLU A 282 -5.95 -5.47 20.03
CA GLU A 282 -5.77 -4.68 18.82
C GLU A 282 -7.10 -4.33 18.15
N GLU A 283 -7.08 -3.34 17.28
CA GLU A 283 -8.22 -3.02 16.42
C GLU A 283 -8.42 -4.07 15.33
N ARG A 284 -9.68 -4.32 14.97
CA ARG A 284 -10.03 -5.24 13.88
C ARG A 284 -9.31 -4.88 12.58
N ASP A 285 -9.32 -3.59 12.23
CA ASP A 285 -8.77 -3.12 10.96
C ASP A 285 -7.25 -3.31 10.90
N THR A 286 -6.55 -3.19 12.03
CA THR A 286 -5.11 -3.51 12.15
C THR A 286 -4.85 -4.97 11.78
N LEU A 287 -5.60 -5.92 12.35
CA LEU A 287 -5.41 -7.33 12.02
C LEU A 287 -5.78 -7.63 10.56
N GLU A 288 -6.89 -7.08 10.08
CA GLU A 288 -7.40 -7.35 8.73
C GLU A 288 -6.50 -6.76 7.63
N SER A 289 -5.88 -5.60 7.86
CA SER A 289 -5.08 -4.87 6.86
C SER A 289 -3.57 -5.05 7.00
N VAL A 290 -3.05 -5.37 8.20
CA VAL A 290 -1.60 -5.42 8.47
C VAL A 290 -1.10 -6.86 8.69
N VAL A 291 -1.79 -7.63 9.54
CA VAL A 291 -1.30 -8.93 10.02
C VAL A 291 -1.76 -10.08 9.13
N GLU A 292 -3.08 -10.20 9.00
CA GLU A 292 -3.73 -11.31 8.30
C GLU A 292 -3.25 -11.48 6.85
N PRO A 293 -3.04 -10.43 6.04
CA PRO A 293 -2.62 -10.60 4.65
C PRO A 293 -1.32 -11.38 4.51
N TYR A 294 -0.35 -11.17 5.41
CA TYR A 294 0.90 -11.92 5.37
C TYR A 294 0.71 -13.35 5.87
N LEU A 295 0.07 -13.54 7.03
CA LEU A 295 -0.15 -14.86 7.63
C LEU A 295 -0.94 -15.80 6.71
N VAL A 296 -1.92 -15.27 5.98
CA VAL A 296 -2.66 -16.03 4.97
C VAL A 296 -1.77 -16.37 3.77
N ARG A 297 -0.96 -15.42 3.29
CA ARG A 297 -0.09 -15.62 2.13
C ARG A 297 0.99 -16.69 2.39
N VAL A 298 1.61 -16.68 3.56
CA VAL A 298 2.59 -17.72 3.94
C VAL A 298 1.93 -19.01 4.43
N GLY A 299 0.60 -19.10 4.33
CA GLY A 299 -0.15 -20.32 4.61
C GLY A 299 -0.18 -20.71 6.09
N LEU A 300 0.00 -19.76 7.02
CA LEU A 300 -0.08 -19.99 8.46
C LEU A 300 -1.53 -19.86 8.97
N ILE A 301 -2.36 -19.05 8.30
CA ILE A 301 -3.79 -18.90 8.59
C ILE A 301 -4.62 -19.18 7.33
N ALA A 302 -5.75 -19.87 7.49
CA ALA A 302 -6.79 -19.98 6.48
C ALA A 302 -8.03 -19.18 6.89
N ARG A 303 -8.68 -18.54 5.90
CA ARG A 303 -9.99 -17.88 6.07
C ARG A 303 -11.10 -18.86 5.74
N THR A 304 -12.03 -19.04 6.67
CA THR A 304 -13.25 -19.84 6.47
C THR A 304 -14.49 -18.97 6.71
N PRO A 305 -15.69 -19.38 6.25
CA PRO A 305 -16.93 -18.68 6.58
C PRO A 305 -17.18 -18.55 8.09
N ARG A 306 -16.61 -19.44 8.91
CA ARG A 306 -16.77 -19.46 10.37
C ARG A 306 -15.72 -18.63 11.11
N GLY A 307 -14.65 -18.21 10.43
CA GLY A 307 -13.52 -17.52 11.04
C GLY A 307 -12.15 -17.97 10.52
N ARG A 308 -11.11 -17.56 11.22
CA ARG A 308 -9.71 -17.84 10.92
C ARG A 308 -9.31 -19.15 11.57
N VAL A 309 -8.56 -19.97 10.84
CA VAL A 309 -8.07 -21.27 11.31
C VAL A 309 -6.56 -21.33 11.13
N ALA A 310 -5.84 -21.81 12.14
CA ALA A 310 -4.41 -22.07 12.06
C ALA A 310 -4.16 -23.33 11.22
N THR A 311 -3.28 -23.22 10.25
CA THR A 311 -2.91 -24.37 9.40
C THR A 311 -1.88 -25.26 10.11
N PRO A 312 -1.63 -26.50 9.63
CA PRO A 312 -0.58 -27.35 10.17
C PRO A 312 0.80 -26.66 10.22
N ALA A 313 1.09 -25.79 9.25
CA ALA A 313 2.34 -25.03 9.20
C ALA A 313 2.46 -24.05 10.39
N ALA A 314 1.37 -23.43 10.84
CA ALA A 314 1.38 -22.57 12.01
C ALA A 314 1.62 -23.33 13.31
N TRP A 315 1.04 -24.52 13.46
CA TRP A 315 1.31 -25.40 14.60
C TRP A 315 2.79 -25.81 14.64
N ALA A 316 3.33 -26.26 13.50
CA ALA A 316 4.73 -26.63 13.36
C ALA A 316 5.68 -25.46 13.67
N LEU A 317 5.35 -24.25 13.21
CA LEU A 317 6.13 -23.04 13.46
C LEU A 317 6.23 -22.71 14.95
N LEU A 318 5.15 -22.93 15.72
CA LEU A 318 5.16 -22.75 17.17
C LEU A 318 5.69 -23.97 17.95
N GLY A 319 6.15 -25.02 17.25
CA GLY A 319 6.62 -26.25 17.87
C GLY A 319 5.52 -27.04 18.58
N LYS A 320 4.28 -26.96 18.10
CA LYS A 320 3.11 -27.61 18.69
C LYS A 320 2.51 -28.66 17.75
N GLU A 321 1.97 -29.73 18.33
CA GLU A 321 1.21 -30.72 17.57
C GLU A 321 -0.24 -30.29 17.42
N GLN A 322 -0.76 -30.40 16.19
CA GLN A 322 -2.17 -30.17 15.92
C GLN A 322 -2.99 -31.30 16.57
N PRO A 323 -4.03 -31.00 17.37
CA PRO A 323 -4.92 -32.02 17.92
C PRO A 323 -5.57 -32.86 16.81
N SER A 324 -5.58 -34.18 16.98
CA SER A 324 -6.21 -35.12 16.05
C SER A 324 -7.71 -34.80 15.89
N GLY A 325 -8.16 -34.55 14.66
CA GLY A 325 -9.59 -34.37 14.33
C GLY A 325 -10.11 -32.93 14.19
N LEU A 326 -9.21 -31.95 14.05
CA LEU A 326 -9.54 -30.57 13.65
C LEU A 326 -9.58 -30.39 12.12
#